data_AF-A0A1V5X659-F1
#
_entry.id   AF-A0A1V5X659-F1
#
_cell.length_a   1.000
_cell.length_b   1.000
_cell.length_c   1.000
_cell.angle_alpha   90.00
_cell.angle_beta   90.00
_cell.angle_gamma   90.00
#
_symmetry.space_group_name_H-M   'P 1'
#
loop_
_entity.id
_entity.type
_entity.pdbx_description
1 polymer ?
#
loop_
_entity_poly.entity_id
_entity_poly.type
_entity_poly.pdbx_seq_one_letter_code
_entity_poly.pdbx_strand_id
1 'polypeptide(L)'
;MTPERTLQHLEELLARLGVVVRSESFDPHVFGDASARGGLCRLHDQTIVFVDARATLPDRIAVLAAAAARLDTDSVFMPPAVRQIIDGHRSRTVPWPQRPSLRLIHPHKRGVTTRKKRS
;
A
#
# COMPACT_ATOMS: atom_id res chain seq x y z
N MET A 1 20.46 12.74 -11.01
CA MET A 1 20.38 11.93 -9.77
C MET A 1 20.25 10.47 -10.19
N THR A 2 21.02 9.55 -9.61
CA THR A 2 20.92 8.12 -9.97
C THR A 2 19.69 7.50 -9.31
N PRO A 3 19.11 6.42 -9.87
CA PRO A 3 17.90 5.81 -9.30
C PRO A 3 18.11 5.26 -7.88
N GLU A 4 19.31 4.80 -7.54
CA GLU A 4 19.66 4.33 -6.19
C GLU A 4 19.63 5.49 -5.19
N ARG A 5 20.17 6.65 -5.57
CA ARG A 5 20.12 7.86 -4.75
C ARG A 5 18.71 8.39 -4.60
N THR A 6 17.90 8.30 -5.65
CA THR A 6 16.47 8.64 -5.59
C THR A 6 15.75 7.76 -4.58
N LEU A 7 15.96 6.43 -4.64
CA LEU A 7 15.35 5.50 -3.72
C LEU A 7 15.74 5.82 -2.27
N GLN A 8 17.04 6.02 -2.01
CA GLN A 8 17.54 6.37 -0.69
C GLN A 8 16.88 7.64 -0.15
N HIS A 9 16.79 8.71 -0.94
CA HIS A 9 16.14 9.94 -0.50
C HIS A 9 14.65 9.78 -0.21
N LEU A 10 13.94 8.92 -0.96
CA LEU A 10 12.54 8.62 -0.71
C LEU A 10 12.36 7.82 0.58
N GLU A 11 13.23 6.86 0.86
CA GLU A 11 13.23 6.10 2.11
C GLU A 11 13.52 7.01 3.33
N GLU A 12 14.51 7.90 3.22
CA GLU A 12 14.84 8.91 4.24
C GLU A 12 13.67 9.88 4.47
N LEU A 13 13.01 10.34 3.41
CA LEU A 13 11.85 11.21 3.51
C LEU A 13 10.69 10.51 4.24
N LEU A 14 10.35 9.29 3.84
CA LEU A 14 9.27 8.53 4.48
C LEU A 14 9.58 8.24 5.95
N ALA A 15 10.83 7.92 6.29
CA ALA A 15 11.25 7.75 7.68
C ALA A 15 11.06 9.03 8.50
N ARG A 16 11.40 10.20 7.94
CA ARG A 16 11.18 11.51 8.60
C ARG A 16 9.70 11.86 8.77
N LEU A 17 8.84 11.32 7.90
CA LEU A 17 7.37 11.42 7.99
C LEU A 17 6.76 10.38 8.94
N GLY A 18 7.57 9.59 9.65
CA GLY A 18 7.10 8.55 10.57
C GLY A 18 6.52 7.33 9.86
N VAL A 19 6.84 7.14 8.59
CA VAL A 19 6.34 6.03 7.78
C VAL A 19 7.38 4.91 7.72
N VAL A 20 6.93 3.69 8.05
CA VAL A 20 7.78 2.50 8.00
C VAL A 20 7.71 1.89 6.60
N VAL A 21 8.87 1.67 5.97
CA VAL A 21 8.94 0.93 4.70
C VAL A 21 9.20 -0.54 4.99
N ARG A 22 8.37 -1.44 4.44
CA ARG A 22 8.48 -2.90 4.57
C ARG A 22 8.55 -3.55 3.21
N SER A 23 9.58 -4.37 3.00
CA SER A 23 9.68 -5.23 1.83
C SER A 23 9.04 -6.57 2.13
N GLU A 24 8.06 -6.97 1.31
CA GLU A 24 7.33 -8.23 1.45
C GLU A 24 7.28 -8.95 0.11
N SER A 25 7.25 -10.27 0.12
CA SER A 25 7.07 -11.05 -1.10
C SER A 25 5.58 -11.17 -1.41
N PHE A 26 5.10 -10.46 -2.42
CA PHE A 26 3.70 -10.58 -2.83
C PHE A 26 3.49 -11.78 -3.73
N ASP A 27 2.44 -12.56 -3.46
CA ASP A 27 2.10 -13.71 -4.29
C ASP A 27 1.51 -13.23 -5.64
N PRO A 28 2.19 -13.49 -6.79
CA PRO A 28 1.67 -13.11 -8.11
C PRO A 28 0.34 -13.77 -8.44
N HIS A 29 0.03 -14.93 -7.87
CA HIS A 29 -1.23 -15.63 -8.12
C HIS A 29 -2.42 -14.95 -7.45
N VAL A 30 -2.17 -14.16 -6.40
CA VAL A 30 -3.20 -13.40 -5.66
C VAL A 30 -3.34 -11.99 -6.22
N PHE A 31 -2.20 -11.34 -6.46
CA PHE A 31 -2.12 -9.99 -6.96
C PHE A 31 -1.52 -10.05 -8.36
N GLY A 32 -2.25 -10.51 -9.39
CA GLY A 32 -1.75 -10.75 -10.76
C GLY A 32 -0.62 -9.84 -11.30
N ASP A 33 0.02 -10.21 -12.40
CA ASP A 33 1.20 -9.57 -13.02
C ASP A 33 1.16 -8.03 -13.21
N ALA A 34 -0.04 -7.45 -13.32
CA ALA A 34 -0.30 -5.99 -13.37
C ALA A 34 -0.66 -5.33 -12.01
N SER A 35 -0.70 -6.10 -10.92
CA SER A 35 -1.10 -5.62 -9.60
C SER A 35 0.00 -4.81 -8.93
N ALA A 36 -0.45 -3.95 -8.02
CA ALA A 36 0.36 -3.00 -7.29
C ALA A 36 1.63 -3.66 -6.70
N ARG A 37 2.81 -3.20 -7.15
CA ARG A 37 4.13 -3.57 -6.61
C ARG A 37 4.37 -3.08 -5.18
N GLY A 38 3.33 -2.56 -4.54
CA GLY A 38 3.35 -1.96 -3.21
C GLY A 38 2.26 -0.92 -3.02
N GLY A 39 2.25 -0.31 -1.84
CA GLY A 39 1.32 0.77 -1.54
C GLY A 39 1.39 1.26 -0.09
N LEU A 40 0.82 2.44 0.11
CA LEU A 40 0.64 3.05 1.42
C LEU A 40 -0.54 2.38 2.15
N CYS A 41 -0.27 1.87 3.35
CA CYS A 41 -1.23 1.23 4.24
C CYS A 41 -1.23 1.96 5.59
N ARG A 42 -2.39 2.10 6.21
CA ARG A 42 -2.51 2.56 7.59
C ARG A 42 -2.97 1.39 8.45
N LEU A 43 -2.10 0.92 9.33
CA LEU A 43 -2.35 -0.18 10.25
C LEU A 43 -2.47 0.39 11.67
N HIS A 44 -3.69 0.44 12.18
CA HIS A 44 -4.00 1.14 13.43
C HIS A 44 -3.50 2.59 13.40
N ASP A 45 -2.54 2.92 14.27
CA ASP A 45 -1.93 4.24 14.39
C ASP A 45 -0.64 4.38 13.56
N GLN A 46 -0.19 3.30 12.91
CA GLN A 46 1.05 3.28 12.15
C GLN A 46 0.78 3.41 10.64
N THR A 47 1.57 4.25 10.00
CA THR A 47 1.60 4.37 8.54
C THR A 47 2.75 3.54 8.01
N ILE A 48 2.46 2.60 7.12
CA ILE A 48 3.40 1.62 6.60
C ILE A 48 3.31 1.60 5.07
N VAL A 49 4.44 1.63 4.38
CA VAL A 49 4.52 1.40 2.94
C VAL A 49 5.04 0.00 2.71
N PHE A 50 4.24 -0.83 2.06
CA PHE A 50 4.68 -2.16 1.62
C PHE A 50 5.21 -2.08 0.20
N VAL A 51 6.29 -2.78 -0.08
CA VAL A 51 6.95 -2.85 -1.39
C VAL A 51 7.24 -4.32 -1.70
N ASP A 52 6.94 -4.78 -2.91
CA ASP A 52 7.29 -6.13 -3.34
C ASP A 52 8.82 -6.28 -3.31
N ALA A 53 9.33 -7.27 -2.59
CA ALA A 53 10.76 -7.56 -2.50
C ALA A 53 11.39 -7.86 -3.88
N ARG A 54 10.58 -8.27 -4.86
CA ARG A 54 10.99 -8.57 -6.24
C ARG A 54 10.79 -7.40 -7.20
N ALA A 55 10.27 -6.27 -6.71
CA ALA A 55 10.06 -5.08 -7.53
C ALA A 55 11.39 -4.57 -8.06
N THR A 56 11.39 -4.15 -9.33
CA THR A 56 12.56 -3.50 -9.94
C THR A 56 12.84 -2.17 -9.25
N LEU A 57 14.07 -1.67 -9.34
CA LEU A 57 14.42 -0.38 -8.73
C LEU A 57 13.48 0.78 -9.16
N PRO A 58 13.11 0.93 -10.46
CA PRO A 58 12.09 1.89 -10.88
C PRO A 58 10.72 1.68 -10.23
N ASP A 59 10.27 0.43 -10.09
CA ASP A 59 8.98 0.13 -9.46
C ASP A 59 8.98 0.49 -7.97
N ARG A 60 10.08 0.21 -7.27
CA ARG A 60 10.24 0.59 -5.86
C ARG A 60 10.18 2.11 -5.70
N ILE A 61 10.89 2.85 -6.55
CA ILE A 61 10.84 4.32 -6.58
C ILE A 61 9.41 4.80 -6.83
N ALA A 62 8.72 4.22 -7.80
CA ALA A 62 7.34 4.60 -8.12
C ALA A 62 6.38 4.36 -6.95
N VAL A 63 6.52 3.24 -6.22
CA VAL A 63 5.72 2.94 -5.02
C VAL A 63 6.00 3.95 -3.91
N LEU A 64 7.27 4.21 -3.59
CA LEU A 64 7.63 5.14 -2.51
C LEU A 64 7.22 6.57 -2.85
N ALA A 65 7.42 7.01 -4.10
CA ALA A 65 7.01 8.33 -4.56
C ALA A 65 5.49 8.49 -4.53
N ALA A 66 4.74 7.49 -4.98
CA ALA A 66 3.27 7.48 -4.89
C ALA A 66 2.76 7.47 -3.45
N ALA A 67 3.46 6.80 -2.54
CA ALA A 67 3.16 6.84 -1.11
C ALA A 67 3.42 8.23 -0.52
N ALA A 68 4.59 8.80 -0.76
CA ALA A 68 4.98 10.14 -0.31
C ALA A 68 4.02 11.22 -0.83
N ALA A 69 3.54 11.10 -2.08
CA ALA A 69 2.59 12.04 -2.69
C ALA A 69 1.23 12.10 -1.98
N ARG A 70 0.90 11.08 -1.17
CA ARG A 70 -0.34 11.02 -0.39
C ARG A 70 -0.17 11.54 1.04
N LEU A 71 1.04 11.91 1.43
CA LEU A 71 1.39 12.45 2.75
C LEU A 71 1.60 13.96 2.67
N ASP A 72 1.67 14.59 3.85
CA ASP A 72 2.11 15.98 3.96
C ASP A 72 3.63 16.06 3.86
N THR A 73 4.12 16.43 2.68
CA THR A 73 5.54 16.58 2.38
C THR A 73 6.04 18.02 2.54
N ASP A 74 5.16 18.99 2.80
CA ASP A 74 5.55 20.41 2.88
C ASP A 74 6.23 20.74 4.21
N SER A 75 5.98 19.94 5.24
CA SER A 75 6.64 20.02 6.54
C SER A 75 8.10 19.53 6.55
N VAL A 76 8.60 18.93 5.46
CA VAL A 76 9.92 18.29 5.41
C VAL A 76 10.79 18.84 4.26
N PHE A 77 11.99 19.33 4.60
CA PHE A 77 12.97 19.74 3.59
C PHE A 77 13.48 18.53 2.79
N MET A 78 13.47 18.65 1.45
CA MET A 78 13.97 17.65 0.51
C MET A 78 14.58 18.31 -0.74
N PRO A 79 15.47 17.61 -1.47
CA PRO A 79 16.03 18.12 -2.72
C PRO A 79 14.95 18.39 -3.79
N PRO A 80 15.09 19.43 -4.64
CA PRO A 80 14.11 19.76 -5.68
C PRO A 80 13.82 18.61 -6.65
N ALA A 81 14.83 17.80 -6.97
CA ALA A 81 14.68 16.63 -7.84
C ALA A 81 13.74 15.56 -7.23
N VAL A 82 13.76 15.38 -5.90
CA VAL A 82 12.87 14.43 -5.21
C VAL A 82 11.45 14.98 -5.19
N ARG A 83 11.29 16.29 -4.94
CA ARG A 83 9.98 16.96 -4.95
C ARG A 83 9.29 16.83 -6.31
N GLN A 84 10.02 17.05 -7.40
CA GLN A 84 9.48 16.90 -8.76
C GLN A 84 8.97 15.47 -9.04
N ILE A 85 9.67 14.45 -8.55
CA ILE A 85 9.24 13.06 -8.68
C ILE A 85 7.92 12.84 -7.95
N ILE A 86 7.84 13.27 -6.68
CA ILE A 86 6.62 13.15 -5.86
C ILE A 86 5.44 13.87 -6.51
N ASP A 87 5.64 15.10 -6.99
CA ASP A 87 4.59 15.88 -7.65
C ASP A 87 4.08 15.20 -8.92
N GLY A 88 4.96 14.54 -9.68
CA GLY A 88 4.57 13.73 -10.84
C GLY A 88 3.66 12.54 -10.49
N HIS A 89 3.72 12.03 -9.26
CA HIS A 89 2.85 10.96 -8.77
C HIS A 89 1.57 11.47 -8.10
N ARG A 90 1.52 12.73 -7.66
CA ARG A 90 0.34 13.35 -7.01
C ARG A 90 -0.84 13.49 -7.98
N SER A 91 -0.59 13.73 -9.26
CA SER A 91 -1.63 13.87 -10.30
C SER A 91 -2.26 12.55 -10.75
N ARG A 92 -1.67 11.40 -10.39
CA ARG A 92 -2.11 10.05 -10.77
C ARG A 92 -2.93 9.33 -9.69
N THR A 93 -3.17 9.95 -8.54
CA THR A 93 -4.02 9.36 -7.51
C THR A 93 -5.47 9.43 -7.95
N VAL A 94 -5.95 8.40 -8.64
CA VAL A 94 -7.39 8.15 -8.75
C VAL A 94 -7.93 8.02 -7.31
N PRO A 95 -8.99 8.76 -6.92
CA PRO A 95 -9.70 8.49 -5.69
C PRO A 95 -10.14 7.03 -5.77
N TRP A 96 -9.90 6.26 -4.71
CA TRP A 96 -10.42 4.89 -4.65
C TRP A 96 -11.92 4.90 -5.00
N PRO A 97 -12.41 4.02 -5.89
CA PRO A 97 -13.85 3.81 -5.95
C PRO A 97 -14.27 3.41 -4.54
N GLN A 98 -15.20 4.17 -3.96
CA GLN A 98 -15.79 3.90 -2.66
C GLN A 98 -16.15 2.40 -2.65
N ARG A 99 -15.51 1.63 -1.76
CA ARG A 99 -15.67 0.17 -1.71
C ARG A 99 -17.17 -0.13 -1.72
N PRO A 100 -17.73 -0.88 -2.68
CA PRO A 100 -19.06 -1.43 -2.48
C PRO A 100 -18.97 -2.24 -1.20
N SER A 101 -19.86 -1.94 -0.25
CA SER A 101 -19.89 -2.56 1.06
C SER A 101 -19.88 -4.07 0.89
N LEU A 102 -18.72 -4.70 1.15
CA LEU A 102 -18.57 -6.14 1.23
C LEU A 102 -19.51 -6.60 2.35
N ARG A 103 -20.73 -7.01 1.97
CA ARG A 103 -21.65 -7.70 2.87
C ARG A 103 -20.96 -8.99 3.26
N LEU A 104 -20.47 -9.04 4.49
CA LEU A 104 -19.93 -10.24 5.10
C LEU A 104 -21.05 -11.29 5.11
N ILE A 105 -21.00 -12.23 4.17
CA ILE A 105 -21.97 -13.34 4.11
C ILE A 105 -21.68 -14.21 5.33
N HIS A 106 -22.51 -14.08 6.37
CA HIS A 106 -22.42 -14.94 7.54
C HIS A 106 -22.75 -16.39 7.12
N PRO A 107 -21.91 -17.39 7.46
CA PRO A 107 -22.26 -18.77 7.20
C PRO A 107 -23.47 -19.18 8.05
N HIS A 108 -24.55 -19.58 7.37
CA HIS A 108 -25.79 -20.08 7.97
C HIS A 108 -25.48 -21.24 8.94
N LYS A 109 -25.93 -21.11 10.20
CA LYS A 109 -25.77 -22.15 11.22
C LYS A 109 -26.49 -23.43 10.79
N ARG A 110 -25.75 -24.55 10.74
CA ARG A 110 -26.30 -25.91 10.61
C ARG A 110 -27.24 -26.17 11.79
N GLY A 111 -28.55 -26.22 11.51
CA GLY A 111 -29.56 -26.63 12.47
C GLY A 111 -29.44 -28.12 12.77
N VAL A 112 -28.97 -28.44 13.97
CA VAL A 112 -29.18 -29.74 14.61
C VAL A 112 -30.64 -29.77 15.04
N THR A 113 -31.46 -30.68 14.51
CA THR A 113 -32.74 -31.04 15.13
C THR A 113 -32.74 -32.52 15.50
N THR A 114 -32.97 -32.73 16.78
CA THR A 114 -32.96 -33.97 17.51
C THR A 114 -34.18 -34.83 17.21
N ARG A 115 -33.92 -36.11 16.99
CA ARG A 115 -34.82 -37.27 17.07
C ARG A 115 -35.90 -37.11 18.16
N LYS A 116 -37.19 -37.13 17.79
CA LYS A 116 -38.31 -37.31 18.74
C LYS A 116 -39.19 -38.51 18.34
N LYS A 117 -39.14 -39.53 19.21
CA LYS A 117 -40.02 -40.71 19.34
C LYS A 117 -41.52 -40.38 19.17
N ARG A 118 -42.22 -41.20 18.38
CA ARG A 118 -43.67 -41.53 18.43
C ARG A 118 -43.79 -42.85 17.64
N SER A 119 -44.58 -43.86 18.00
CA SER A 119 -45.30 -44.22 19.22
C SER A 119 -45.47 -45.74 19.17
#